data_AF-M0D2G1-F1
#
_entry.id   AF-M0D2G1-F1
#
_cell.length_a   1.000
_cell.length_b   1.000
_cell.length_c   1.000
_cell.angle_alpha   90.00
_cell.angle_beta   90.00
_cell.angle_gamma   90.00
#
_symmetry.space_group_name_H-M   'P 1'
#
loop_
_entity.id
_entity.type
_entity.pdbx_description
1 polymer ?
#
loop_
_entity_poly.entity_id
_entity_poly.type
_entity_poly.pdbx_seq_one_letter_code
_entity_poly.pdbx_strand_id
1 'polypeptide(L)'
;MVGVSDATGRPPATDGPVAAPGGDSGADPESDRTDDDRARRHRSSAPTDERVGGAASSGTGSVDRSPARTSARLAVALAVVAALWLPTTGGRALGLLGAVLVAAGALRGRRRRVTAGAVALVAGVAAAGLAGAPTLPLVGATLCSLLAWDAGRYGITVGEQLGRGASTTRLELAHVAATAAVGTAAALLGTASFLAVDATTDGVAVVVLLVGVALVLSALR
;
A
#
# COMPACT_ATOMS: atom_id res chain seq x y z
N MET A 1 49.15 -0.40 -29.98
CA MET A 1 48.50 -0.08 -31.27
C MET A 1 47.05 0.22 -30.99
N VAL A 2 46.69 1.48 -31.17
CA VAL A 2 45.38 2.09 -30.92
C VAL A 2 44.57 1.96 -32.20
N GLY A 3 43.35 1.45 -32.11
CA GLY A 3 42.38 1.39 -33.21
C GLY A 3 41.10 2.09 -32.79
N VAL A 4 41.03 3.39 -33.10
CA VAL A 4 39.83 4.22 -33.05
C VAL A 4 38.96 3.88 -34.27
N SER A 5 37.65 3.71 -34.07
CA SER A 5 36.68 3.74 -35.16
C SER A 5 35.43 4.47 -34.70
N ASP A 6 35.40 5.75 -35.03
CA ASP A 6 34.20 6.56 -35.14
C ASP A 6 33.31 6.02 -36.27
N ALA A 7 32.03 5.86 -35.99
CA ALA A 7 30.99 5.78 -37.02
C ALA A 7 29.73 6.48 -36.52
N THR A 8 29.69 7.77 -36.85
CA THR A 8 28.55 8.68 -36.83
C THR A 8 27.39 8.18 -37.69
N GLY A 9 26.17 8.24 -37.16
CA GLY A 9 24.94 8.00 -37.92
C GLY A 9 23.72 8.60 -37.24
N ARG A 10 23.53 9.92 -37.38
CA ARG A 10 22.34 10.67 -36.97
C ARG A 10 21.56 11.08 -38.23
N PRO A 11 20.27 10.73 -38.37
CA PRO A 11 19.36 11.40 -39.29
C PRO A 11 18.46 12.44 -38.58
N PRO A 12 17.81 13.33 -39.35
CA PRO A 12 17.69 14.76 -39.04
C PRO A 12 16.40 15.17 -38.32
N ALA A 13 16.50 16.33 -37.67
CA ALA A 13 15.37 17.12 -37.20
C ALA A 13 14.59 17.70 -38.38
N THR A 14 13.26 17.65 -38.32
CA THR A 14 12.38 18.48 -39.14
C THR A 14 11.68 19.47 -38.23
N ASP A 15 12.25 20.68 -38.16
CA ASP A 15 11.54 21.88 -37.74
C ASP A 15 10.60 22.31 -38.87
N GLY A 16 9.34 22.57 -38.52
CA GLY A 16 8.38 23.24 -39.38
C GLY A 16 7.59 24.27 -38.58
N PRO A 17 7.82 25.58 -38.77
CA PRO A 17 6.99 26.64 -38.21
C PRO A 17 6.10 27.25 -39.30
N VAL A 18 4.77 27.35 -39.09
CA VAL A 18 3.95 28.39 -39.74
C VAL A 18 2.79 28.76 -38.81
N ALA A 19 2.90 29.96 -38.25
CA ALA A 19 1.77 30.75 -37.76
C ALA A 19 1.18 31.54 -38.94
N ALA A 20 -0.14 31.71 -38.97
CA ALA A 20 -0.79 32.81 -39.68
C ALA A 20 -2.11 33.21 -38.97
N PRO A 21 -2.29 34.51 -38.66
CA PRO A 21 -3.49 35.09 -38.07
C PRO A 21 -4.36 35.85 -39.10
N GLY A 22 -5.63 36.09 -38.74
CA GLY A 22 -6.59 36.95 -39.45
C GLY A 22 -7.98 36.31 -39.40
N GLY A 23 -9.08 36.96 -38.99
CA GLY A 23 -9.38 38.36 -38.82
C GLY A 23 -10.70 38.64 -39.54
N ASP A 24 -11.81 38.75 -38.80
CA ASP A 24 -13.07 39.41 -39.20
C ASP A 24 -13.95 39.49 -37.92
N SER A 25 -14.27 40.60 -37.25
CA SER A 25 -14.70 41.96 -37.63
C SER A 25 -16.07 42.07 -38.30
N GLY A 26 -17.08 41.45 -37.69
CA GLY A 26 -18.50 41.82 -37.88
C GLY A 26 -19.03 42.59 -36.65
N ALA A 27 -19.52 43.80 -36.90
CA ALA A 27 -20.04 44.74 -35.91
C ALA A 27 -21.51 44.47 -35.47
N ASP A 28 -21.84 45.03 -34.30
CA ASP A 28 -23.12 45.36 -33.63
C ASP A 28 -24.31 45.79 -34.55
N PRO A 29 -25.59 45.97 -34.08
CA PRO A 29 -26.07 46.21 -32.70
C PRO A 29 -27.44 45.58 -32.28
N GLU A 30 -27.81 45.87 -31.01
CA GLU A 30 -29.17 46.28 -30.57
C GLU A 30 -30.26 45.29 -30.12
N SER A 31 -31.02 45.79 -29.12
CA SER A 31 -32.33 45.39 -28.60
C SER A 31 -32.35 44.27 -27.55
N ASP A 32 -32.54 44.60 -26.27
CA ASP A 32 -33.84 44.88 -25.64
C ASP A 32 -34.36 43.63 -24.91
N ARG A 33 -34.43 43.71 -23.57
CA ARG A 33 -35.20 42.87 -22.62
C ARG A 33 -34.71 43.13 -21.19
N THR A 34 -35.13 44.23 -20.55
CA THR A 34 -36.32 44.33 -19.67
C THR A 34 -36.25 43.50 -18.38
N ASP A 35 -35.59 44.05 -17.36
CA ASP A 35 -36.12 44.55 -16.07
C ASP A 35 -37.32 43.89 -15.32
N ASP A 36 -37.79 42.69 -15.65
CA ASP A 36 -39.07 42.19 -15.09
C ASP A 36 -39.00 41.27 -13.84
N ASP A 37 -37.82 40.84 -13.38
CA ASP A 37 -37.75 39.74 -12.39
C ASP A 37 -37.67 40.18 -10.91
N ARG A 38 -37.76 41.49 -10.62
CA ARG A 38 -37.55 42.04 -9.27
C ARG A 38 -38.80 42.05 -8.37
N ALA A 39 -39.99 41.73 -8.89
CA ALA A 39 -41.25 41.94 -8.17
C ALA A 39 -41.83 40.71 -7.43
N ARG A 40 -41.23 39.51 -7.52
CA ARG A 40 -41.83 38.27 -6.95
C ARG A 40 -41.39 37.85 -5.55
N ARG A 41 -40.46 38.57 -4.88
CA ARG A 41 -39.86 38.10 -3.60
C ARG A 41 -40.52 38.62 -2.31
N HIS A 42 -41.69 39.26 -2.38
CA HIS A 42 -42.29 39.94 -1.21
C HIS A 42 -43.66 39.41 -0.75
N ARG A 43 -43.94 38.10 -0.84
CA ARG A 43 -45.16 37.51 -0.24
C ARG A 43 -44.92 36.08 0.25
N SER A 44 -44.53 35.92 1.52
CA SER A 44 -45.17 34.97 2.45
C SER A 44 -44.45 35.03 3.80
N SER A 45 -45.18 35.40 4.84
CA SER A 45 -44.71 35.56 6.21
C SER A 45 -45.65 34.80 7.17
N ALA A 46 -45.05 33.84 7.91
CA ALA A 46 -45.34 33.35 9.29
C ALA A 46 -46.70 32.63 9.59
N PRO A 47 -46.93 31.98 10.76
CA PRO A 47 -46.12 31.71 12.00
C PRO A 47 -46.06 30.17 12.37
N THR A 48 -45.44 29.61 13.42
CA THR A 48 -45.59 29.80 14.90
C THR A 48 -44.58 28.92 15.69
N ASP A 49 -44.08 29.44 16.84
CA ASP A 49 -43.68 28.85 18.15
C ASP A 49 -42.98 27.48 18.28
N GLU A 50 -42.20 27.16 19.31
CA GLU A 50 -41.33 27.83 20.29
C GLU A 50 -40.70 26.64 21.07
N ARG A 51 -39.42 26.75 21.44
CA ARG A 51 -38.73 26.04 22.54
C ARG A 51 -38.58 24.50 22.49
N VAL A 52 -37.35 24.08 22.18
CA VAL A 52 -36.47 23.45 23.20
C VAL A 52 -35.04 23.96 22.96
N GLY A 53 -34.49 24.62 23.97
CA GLY A 53 -33.07 24.95 24.02
C GLY A 53 -32.24 23.67 24.11
N GLY A 54 -31.36 23.50 23.14
CA GLY A 54 -30.26 22.55 23.16
C GLY A 54 -29.12 23.20 22.39
N ALA A 55 -28.12 23.65 23.13
CA ALA A 55 -26.97 24.37 22.62
C ALA A 55 -26.39 23.73 21.36
N ALA A 56 -25.87 24.60 20.50
CA ALA A 56 -24.93 24.25 19.46
C ALA A 56 -23.83 23.33 20.02
N SER A 57 -23.99 22.02 19.90
CA SER A 57 -22.88 21.08 19.80
C SER A 57 -22.39 21.11 18.35
N SER A 58 -21.81 22.24 17.99
CA SER A 58 -20.72 22.28 17.02
C SER A 58 -19.54 21.50 17.63
N GLY A 59 -19.65 20.18 17.59
CA GLY A 59 -18.74 19.24 18.26
C GLY A 59 -18.39 18.10 17.32
N THR A 60 -17.67 18.43 16.26
CA THR A 60 -16.72 17.56 15.54
C THR A 60 -17.12 16.09 15.46
N GLY A 61 -17.90 15.71 14.45
CA GLY A 61 -17.77 14.36 13.90
C GLY A 61 -16.28 14.14 13.64
N SER A 62 -15.65 13.26 14.42
CA SER A 62 -14.23 13.01 14.32
C SER A 62 -13.97 12.49 12.92
N VAL A 63 -13.51 13.38 12.04
CA VAL A 63 -13.06 13.05 10.70
C VAL A 63 -12.09 11.88 10.88
N ASP A 64 -12.44 10.72 10.36
CA ASP A 64 -11.57 9.55 10.36
C ASP A 64 -10.41 9.85 9.40
N ARG A 65 -9.29 10.28 9.99
CA ARG A 65 -8.08 10.75 9.29
C ARG A 65 -6.99 9.67 9.25
N SER A 66 -7.36 8.40 9.04
CA SER A 66 -6.43 7.29 9.34
C SER A 66 -6.02 6.36 8.18
N PRO A 67 -5.90 6.76 6.91
CA PRO A 67 -5.40 5.86 5.85
C PRO A 67 -3.97 5.36 6.15
N ALA A 68 -3.01 6.28 6.32
CA ALA A 68 -1.63 5.93 6.64
C ALA A 68 -1.44 5.30 8.03
N ARG A 69 -2.33 5.60 8.99
CA ARG A 69 -2.20 5.09 10.37
C ARG A 69 -2.70 3.66 10.51
N THR A 70 -3.70 3.26 9.74
CA THR A 70 -4.29 1.91 9.83
C THR A 70 -3.34 0.87 9.25
N SER A 71 -2.83 1.09 8.03
CA SER A 71 -1.83 0.22 7.42
C SER A 71 -0.53 0.14 8.24
N ALA A 72 -0.08 1.26 8.84
CA ALA A 72 1.08 1.24 9.72
C ALA A 72 0.85 0.44 11.02
N ARG A 73 -0.32 0.58 11.67
CA ARG A 73 -0.67 -0.21 12.86
C ARG A 73 -0.76 -1.69 12.55
N LEU A 74 -1.36 -2.04 11.41
CA LEU A 74 -1.46 -3.42 10.96
C LEU A 74 -0.08 -4.02 10.68
N ALA A 75 0.78 -3.29 9.98
CA ALA A 75 2.16 -3.70 9.74
C ALA A 75 2.92 -3.99 11.05
N VAL A 76 2.75 -3.12 12.05
CA VAL A 76 3.35 -3.32 13.38
C VAL A 76 2.76 -4.54 14.09
N ALA A 77 1.44 -4.69 14.09
CA ALA A 77 0.78 -5.82 14.74
C ALA A 77 1.25 -7.16 14.14
N LEU A 78 1.27 -7.27 12.82
CA LEU A 78 1.75 -8.45 12.10
C LEU A 78 3.23 -8.75 12.36
N ALA A 79 4.07 -7.71 12.41
CA ALA A 79 5.49 -7.88 12.72
C ALA A 79 5.72 -8.38 14.16
N VAL A 80 4.95 -7.87 15.13
CA VAL A 80 5.00 -8.34 16.52
C VAL A 80 4.51 -9.78 16.61
N VAL A 81 3.40 -10.12 15.95
CA VAL A 81 2.88 -11.48 15.90
C VAL A 81 3.92 -12.44 15.30
N ALA A 82 4.54 -12.08 14.18
CA ALA A 82 5.61 -12.86 13.56
C ALA A 82 6.78 -13.13 14.53
N ALA A 83 7.23 -12.09 15.23
CA ALA A 83 8.33 -12.21 16.20
C ALA A 83 7.98 -13.12 17.38
N LEU A 84 6.78 -12.96 17.94
CA LEU A 84 6.33 -13.73 19.11
C LEU A 84 6.02 -15.20 18.79
N TRP A 85 5.67 -15.50 17.53
CA TRP A 85 5.40 -16.87 17.09
C TRP A 85 6.67 -17.72 17.01
N LEU A 86 7.86 -17.11 16.94
CA LEU A 86 9.13 -17.82 16.83
C LEU A 86 9.45 -18.56 18.14
N PRO A 87 9.61 -19.90 18.12
CA PRO A 87 9.79 -20.68 19.33
C PRO A 87 11.21 -20.62 19.89
N THR A 88 12.19 -20.21 19.08
CA THR A 88 13.61 -20.17 19.48
C THR A 88 14.00 -18.79 19.97
N THR A 89 14.84 -18.72 21.01
CA THR A 89 15.28 -17.44 21.58
C THR A 89 16.05 -16.59 20.55
N GLY A 90 16.93 -17.21 19.75
CA GLY A 90 17.69 -16.54 18.70
C GLY A 90 16.80 -16.00 17.57
N GLY A 91 15.87 -16.82 17.07
CA GLY A 91 14.91 -16.40 16.06
C GLY A 91 14.03 -15.26 16.56
N ARG A 92 13.51 -15.37 17.79
CA ARG A 92 12.68 -14.35 18.43
C ARG A 92 13.43 -13.03 18.66
N ALA A 93 14.70 -13.06 19.03
CA ALA A 93 15.51 -11.85 19.18
C ALA A 93 15.65 -11.08 17.85
N LEU A 94 15.98 -11.79 16.76
CA LEU A 94 16.00 -11.22 15.40
C LEU A 94 14.61 -10.73 14.97
N GLY A 95 13.57 -11.49 15.29
CA GLY A 95 12.19 -11.12 14.99
C GLY A 95 11.77 -9.82 15.68
N LEU A 96 12.08 -9.66 16.97
CA LEU A 96 11.78 -8.45 17.73
C LEU A 96 12.55 -7.24 17.20
N LEU A 97 13.84 -7.41 16.86
CA LEU A 97 14.62 -6.38 16.18
C LEU A 97 13.96 -5.96 14.86
N GLY A 98 13.54 -6.95 14.06
CA GLY A 98 12.81 -6.72 12.83
C GLY A 98 11.49 -5.97 13.04
N ALA A 99 10.71 -6.35 14.06
CA ALA A 99 9.47 -5.67 14.42
C ALA A 99 9.71 -4.20 14.82
N VAL A 100 10.76 -3.91 15.59
CA VAL A 100 11.16 -2.54 15.92
C VAL A 100 11.52 -1.74 14.67
N LEU A 101 12.25 -2.34 13.73
CA LEU A 101 12.61 -1.70 12.45
C LEU A 101 11.39 -1.45 11.55
N VAL A 102 10.45 -2.40 11.48
CA VAL A 102 9.17 -2.23 10.77
C VAL A 102 8.37 -1.09 11.39
N ALA A 103 8.20 -1.07 12.72
CA ALA A 103 7.50 0.00 13.42
C ALA A 103 8.16 1.36 13.18
N ALA A 104 9.49 1.44 13.36
CA ALA A 104 10.28 2.62 13.07
C ALA A 104 10.17 3.07 11.61
N GLY A 105 10.07 2.14 10.65
CA GLY A 105 9.97 2.43 9.23
C GLY A 105 8.57 2.92 8.84
N ALA A 106 7.54 2.18 9.23
CA ALA A 106 6.15 2.45 8.91
C ALA A 106 5.68 3.78 9.53
N LEU A 107 5.98 4.02 10.82
CA LEU A 107 5.58 5.25 11.50
C LEU A 107 6.32 6.50 10.99
N ARG A 108 7.52 6.33 10.40
CA ARG A 108 8.35 7.44 9.90
C ARG A 108 8.32 7.58 8.38
N GLY A 109 7.50 6.80 7.68
CA GLY A 109 7.41 6.85 6.22
C GLY A 109 8.66 6.34 5.47
N ARG A 110 9.52 5.53 6.10
CA ARG A 110 10.82 5.11 5.52
C ARG A 110 10.77 3.68 4.99
N ARG A 111 10.50 3.53 3.70
CA ARG A 111 10.43 2.22 2.99
C ARG A 111 11.65 1.33 3.21
N ARG A 112 12.85 1.92 3.23
CA ARG A 112 14.11 1.19 3.49
C ARG A 112 14.14 0.52 4.86
N ARG A 113 13.62 1.18 5.89
CA ARG A 113 13.58 0.62 7.26
C ARG A 113 12.55 -0.50 7.40
N VAL A 114 11.38 -0.35 6.77
CA VAL A 114 10.37 -1.43 6.71
C VAL A 114 10.95 -2.68 6.05
N THR A 115 11.68 -2.50 4.95
CA THR A 115 12.30 -3.62 4.23
C THR A 115 13.41 -4.27 5.05
N ALA A 116 14.29 -3.47 5.68
CA ALA A 116 15.30 -4.02 6.59
C ALA A 116 14.69 -4.78 7.77
N GLY A 117 13.58 -4.29 8.34
CA GLY A 117 12.86 -4.97 9.41
C GLY A 117 12.21 -6.28 8.96
N ALA A 118 11.61 -6.31 7.77
CA ALA A 118 11.08 -7.53 7.16
C ALA A 118 12.18 -8.57 6.89
N VAL A 119 13.34 -8.14 6.40
CA VAL A 119 14.50 -9.02 6.21
C VAL A 119 14.97 -9.59 7.55
N ALA A 120 15.04 -8.79 8.61
CA ALA A 120 15.40 -9.26 9.94
C ALA A 120 14.38 -10.26 10.52
N LEU A 121 13.08 -10.05 10.28
CA LEU A 121 12.03 -11.01 10.64
C LEU A 121 12.24 -12.35 9.93
N VAL A 122 12.42 -12.33 8.60
CA VAL A 122 12.70 -13.54 7.80
C VAL A 122 14.00 -14.22 8.22
N ALA A 123 15.04 -13.45 8.56
CA ALA A 123 16.28 -14.00 9.12
C ALA A 123 16.04 -14.69 10.47
N GLY A 124 15.14 -14.16 11.31
CA GLY A 124 14.71 -14.81 12.54
C GLY A 124 13.98 -16.14 12.30
N VAL A 125 13.12 -16.20 11.28
CA VAL A 125 12.49 -17.46 10.83
C VAL A 125 13.55 -18.45 10.36
N ALA A 126 14.48 -18.03 9.51
CA ALA A 126 15.54 -18.89 9.01
C ALA A 126 16.41 -19.44 10.16
N ALA A 127 16.78 -18.59 11.11
CA ALA A 127 17.53 -19.01 12.30
C ALA A 127 16.74 -20.01 13.17
N ALA A 128 15.43 -19.83 13.32
CA ALA A 128 14.58 -20.79 14.01
C ALA A 128 14.48 -22.13 13.26
N GLY A 129 14.34 -22.10 11.93
CA GLY A 129 14.34 -23.31 11.10
C GLY A 129 15.65 -24.09 11.16
N LEU A 130 16.79 -23.40 11.10
CA LEU A 130 18.12 -24.00 11.28
C LEU A 130 18.31 -24.64 12.66
N ALA A 131 17.59 -24.15 13.67
CA ALA A 131 17.57 -24.72 15.02
C ALA A 131 16.52 -25.84 15.20
N GLY A 132 15.88 -26.31 14.12
CA GLY A 132 14.92 -27.41 14.16
C GLY A 132 13.53 -27.03 14.67
N ALA A 133 13.15 -25.75 14.57
CA ALA A 133 11.80 -25.33 14.94
C ALA A 133 10.72 -26.05 14.11
N PRO A 134 9.53 -26.32 14.68
CA PRO A 134 8.45 -26.98 13.96
C PRO A 134 7.98 -26.18 12.74
N THR A 135 7.49 -26.85 11.70
CA THR A 135 7.08 -26.20 10.43
C THR A 135 5.95 -25.20 10.61
N LEU A 136 4.92 -25.52 11.39
CA LEU A 136 3.73 -24.69 11.57
C LEU A 136 4.05 -23.26 12.08
N PRO A 137 4.82 -23.06 13.16
CA PRO A 137 5.21 -21.72 13.60
C PRO A 137 6.12 -20.99 12.61
N LEU A 138 6.97 -21.69 11.84
CA LEU A 138 7.81 -21.07 10.80
C LEU A 138 6.97 -20.51 9.65
N VAL A 139 5.99 -21.28 9.17
CA VAL A 139 5.06 -20.85 8.12
C VAL A 139 4.24 -19.64 8.58
N GLY A 140 3.67 -19.70 9.79
CA GLY A 140 2.90 -18.60 10.37
C GLY A 140 3.72 -17.32 10.55
N ALA A 141 4.94 -17.44 11.08
CA ALA A 141 5.86 -16.30 11.23
C ALA A 141 6.28 -15.70 9.88
N THR A 142 6.53 -16.55 8.87
CA THR A 142 6.86 -16.10 7.50
C THR A 142 5.71 -15.31 6.90
N LEU A 143 4.50 -15.86 6.95
CA LEU A 143 3.30 -15.21 6.42
C LEU A 143 3.08 -13.84 7.08
N CYS A 144 3.12 -13.79 8.41
CA CYS A 144 2.96 -12.53 9.14
C CYS A 144 4.07 -11.52 8.80
N SER A 145 5.30 -11.97 8.55
CA SER A 145 6.41 -11.10 8.14
C SER A 145 6.19 -10.48 6.77
N LEU A 146 5.69 -11.26 5.80
CA LEU A 146 5.39 -10.78 4.45
C LEU A 146 4.21 -9.80 4.46
N LEU A 147 3.16 -10.10 5.22
CA LEU A 147 2.01 -9.20 5.36
C LEU A 147 2.40 -7.90 6.07
N ALA A 148 3.29 -7.96 7.06
CA ALA A 148 3.82 -6.77 7.72
C ALA A 148 4.60 -5.87 6.74
N TRP A 149 5.41 -6.49 5.89
CA TRP A 149 6.19 -5.80 4.87
C TRP A 149 5.30 -5.12 3.83
N ASP A 150 4.33 -5.86 3.28
CA ASP A 150 3.38 -5.37 2.28
C ASP A 150 2.56 -4.20 2.83
N ALA A 151 1.87 -4.40 3.97
CA ALA A 151 1.08 -3.36 4.62
C ALA A 151 1.93 -2.11 4.93
N GLY A 152 3.19 -2.30 5.35
CA GLY A 152 4.11 -1.21 5.62
C GLY A 152 4.49 -0.42 4.35
N ARG A 153 4.77 -1.08 3.22
CA ARG A 153 5.12 -0.40 1.97
C ARG A 153 3.91 0.22 1.28
N TYR A 154 2.78 -0.48 1.29
CA TYR A 154 1.53 0.00 0.74
C TYR A 154 1.06 1.24 1.48
N GLY A 155 1.02 1.23 2.82
CA GLY A 155 0.66 2.39 3.63
C GLY A 155 1.55 3.61 3.40
N ILE A 156 2.84 3.43 3.15
CA ILE A 156 3.75 4.52 2.79
C ILE A 156 3.42 5.07 1.38
N THR A 157 3.19 4.19 0.41
CA THR A 157 2.89 4.58 -0.97
C THR A 157 1.58 5.35 -1.08
N VAL A 158 0.52 4.83 -0.46
CA VAL A 158 -0.80 5.47 -0.40
C VAL A 158 -0.71 6.81 0.34
N GLY A 159 0.03 6.87 1.44
CA GLY A 159 0.24 8.11 2.19
C GLY A 159 1.02 9.19 1.42
N GLU A 160 1.91 8.79 0.51
CA GLU A 160 2.63 9.70 -0.41
C GLU A 160 1.72 10.22 -1.54
N GLN A 161 0.84 9.37 -2.09
CA GLN A 161 0.02 9.71 -3.27
C GLN A 161 -1.29 10.45 -2.96
N LEU A 162 -1.99 10.06 -1.89
CA LEU A 162 -3.32 10.58 -1.56
C LEU A 162 -3.28 11.64 -0.46
N GLY A 163 -2.10 11.92 0.08
CA GLY A 163 -1.91 12.73 1.27
C GLY A 163 -2.44 12.03 2.52
N ARG A 164 -1.94 12.43 3.69
CA ARG A 164 -2.22 11.76 4.98
C ARG A 164 -3.68 11.88 5.46
N GLY A 165 -4.60 12.41 4.64
CA GLY A 165 -5.96 12.77 5.02
C GLY A 165 -7.09 12.23 4.14
N ALA A 166 -6.82 11.45 3.09
CA ALA A 166 -7.87 10.89 2.23
C ALA A 166 -8.43 9.57 2.78
N SER A 167 -9.75 9.39 2.82
CA SER A 167 -10.37 8.16 3.32
C SER A 167 -10.28 7.01 2.30
N THR A 168 -9.24 6.18 2.36
CA THR A 168 -9.06 5.00 1.49
C THR A 168 -9.29 3.65 2.18
N THR A 169 -9.81 3.63 3.41
CA THR A 169 -9.88 2.46 4.30
C THR A 169 -10.45 1.20 3.64
N ARG A 170 -11.53 1.31 2.85
CA ARG A 170 -12.14 0.15 2.17
C ARG A 170 -11.23 -0.46 1.10
N LEU A 171 -10.55 0.37 0.32
CA LEU A 171 -9.66 -0.09 -0.74
C LEU A 171 -8.38 -0.70 -0.13
N GLU A 172 -7.87 -0.09 0.94
CA GLU A 172 -6.71 -0.63 1.67
C GLU A 172 -7.03 -1.98 2.32
N LEU A 173 -8.20 -2.11 2.97
CA LEU A 173 -8.62 -3.39 3.54
C LEU A 173 -8.81 -4.45 2.46
N ALA A 174 -9.40 -4.10 1.32
CA ALA A 174 -9.59 -5.04 0.21
C ALA A 174 -8.25 -5.54 -0.33
N HIS A 175 -7.27 -4.63 -0.48
CA HIS A 175 -5.93 -5.00 -0.93
C HIS A 175 -5.22 -5.90 0.09
N VAL A 176 -5.19 -5.50 1.36
CA VAL A 176 -4.61 -6.29 2.45
C VAL A 176 -5.29 -7.65 2.56
N ALA A 177 -6.62 -7.70 2.46
CA ALA A 177 -7.37 -8.96 2.51
C ALA A 177 -7.05 -9.86 1.31
N ALA A 178 -6.89 -9.29 0.12
CA ALA A 178 -6.46 -10.03 -1.06
C ALA A 178 -5.04 -10.57 -0.88
N THR A 179 -4.08 -9.75 -0.43
CA THR A 179 -2.70 -10.19 -0.16
C THR A 179 -2.67 -11.26 0.93
N ALA A 180 -3.48 -11.10 1.98
CA ALA A 180 -3.61 -12.09 3.05
C ALA A 180 -4.22 -13.41 2.55
N ALA A 181 -5.26 -13.36 1.74
CA ALA A 181 -5.88 -14.55 1.15
C ALA A 181 -4.90 -15.30 0.25
N VAL A 182 -4.20 -14.59 -0.64
CA VAL A 182 -3.19 -15.17 -1.54
C VAL A 182 -2.01 -15.75 -0.75
N GLY A 183 -1.49 -14.99 0.23
CA GLY A 183 -0.40 -15.45 1.08
C GLY A 183 -0.77 -16.68 1.90
N THR A 184 -2.00 -16.72 2.44
CA THR A 184 -2.51 -17.88 3.18
C THR A 184 -2.69 -19.09 2.28
N ALA A 185 -3.26 -18.91 1.08
CA ALA A 185 -3.40 -19.98 0.10
C ALA A 185 -2.03 -20.56 -0.30
N ALA A 186 -1.04 -19.70 -0.57
CA ALA A 186 0.33 -20.12 -0.86
C ALA A 186 0.97 -20.87 0.30
N ALA A 187 0.78 -20.39 1.54
CA ALA A 187 1.29 -21.04 2.75
C ALA A 187 0.67 -22.43 2.97
N LEU A 188 -0.65 -22.56 2.78
CA LEU A 188 -1.36 -23.83 2.87
C LEU A 188 -0.89 -24.80 1.79
N LEU A 189 -0.76 -24.33 0.54
CA LEU A 189 -0.29 -25.16 -0.56
C LEU A 189 1.14 -25.64 -0.34
N GLY A 190 2.05 -24.75 0.09
CA GLY A 190 3.43 -25.12 0.42
C GLY A 190 3.51 -26.12 1.59
N THR A 191 2.67 -25.94 2.61
CA THR A 191 2.58 -26.89 3.75
C THR A 191 2.03 -28.23 3.31
N ALA A 192 0.98 -28.26 2.49
CA ALA A 192 0.41 -29.49 1.95
C ALA A 192 1.41 -30.22 1.06
N SER A 193 2.16 -29.51 0.22
CA SER A 193 3.26 -30.09 -0.57
C SER A 193 4.37 -30.66 0.31
N PHE A 194 4.76 -29.95 1.38
CA PHE A 194 5.75 -30.45 2.34
C PHE A 194 5.29 -31.73 3.03
N LEU A 195 4.03 -31.79 3.46
CA LEU A 195 3.47 -32.98 4.11
C LEU A 195 3.24 -34.16 3.15
N ALA A 196 3.04 -33.88 1.86
CA ALA A 196 2.85 -34.90 0.83
C ALA A 196 4.17 -35.51 0.33
N VAL A 197 5.31 -34.86 0.58
CA VAL A 197 6.63 -35.38 0.25
C VAL A 197 7.13 -36.18 1.46
N ASP A 198 7.23 -37.49 1.31
CA ASP A 198 7.99 -38.31 2.27
C ASP A 198 9.39 -37.72 2.42
N ALA A 199 9.81 -37.49 3.67
CA ALA A 199 10.96 -36.66 4.08
C ALA A 199 12.35 -37.17 3.66
N THR A 200 12.49 -37.88 2.53
CA THR A 200 13.71 -38.60 2.12
C THR A 200 14.36 -38.11 0.83
N THR A 201 13.86 -37.04 0.18
CA THR A 201 14.54 -36.48 -1.01
C THR A 201 14.84 -34.99 -0.87
N ASP A 202 16.06 -34.71 -0.41
CA ASP A 202 16.70 -33.38 -0.27
C ASP A 202 16.53 -32.47 -1.51
N GLY A 203 16.30 -33.03 -2.70
CA GLY A 203 16.09 -32.25 -3.93
C GLY A 203 14.69 -31.67 -4.09
N VAL A 204 13.64 -32.34 -3.58
CA VAL A 204 12.25 -31.94 -3.84
C VAL A 204 11.87 -30.70 -3.05
N ALA A 205 12.36 -30.56 -1.81
CA ALA A 205 12.14 -29.37 -1.00
C ALA A 205 12.73 -28.11 -1.65
N VAL A 206 13.92 -28.21 -2.26
CA VAL A 206 14.57 -27.10 -2.98
C VAL A 206 13.79 -26.74 -4.24
N VAL A 207 13.30 -27.73 -4.99
CA VAL A 207 12.45 -27.50 -6.17
C VAL A 207 11.12 -26.84 -5.79
N VAL A 208 10.45 -27.32 -4.75
CA VAL A 208 9.20 -26.73 -4.24
C VAL A 208 9.42 -25.31 -3.74
N LEU A 209 10.53 -25.05 -3.02
CA LEU A 209 10.93 -23.71 -2.61
C LEU A 209 11.16 -22.79 -3.82
N LEU A 210 11.91 -23.25 -4.83
CA LEU A 210 12.17 -22.51 -6.07
C LEU A 210 10.88 -22.23 -6.85
N VAL A 211 9.97 -23.19 -6.93
CA VAL A 211 8.65 -23.02 -7.57
C VAL A 211 7.81 -21.99 -6.80
N GLY A 212 7.81 -22.05 -5.46
CA GLY A 212 7.15 -21.04 -4.63
C GLY A 212 7.70 -19.64 -4.88
N VAL A 213 9.03 -19.49 -4.92
CA VAL A 213 9.70 -18.22 -5.27
C VAL A 213 9.33 -17.77 -6.69
N ALA A 214 9.35 -18.68 -7.67
CA ALA A 214 9.00 -18.36 -9.06
C ALA A 214 7.54 -17.92 -9.20
N LEU A 215 6.60 -18.53 -8.48
CA LEU A 215 5.19 -18.15 -8.45
C LEU A 215 4.99 -16.78 -7.81
N VAL A 216 5.68 -16.50 -6.70
CA VAL A 216 5.66 -15.17 -6.07
C VAL A 216 6.22 -14.11 -7.01
N LEU A 217 7.35 -14.38 -7.68
CA LEU A 217 7.94 -13.46 -8.65
C LEU A 217 7.05 -13.26 -9.89
N SER A 218 6.32 -14.29 -10.32
CA SER A 218 5.39 -14.20 -11.45
C SER A 218 4.13 -13.40 -11.10
N ALA A 219 3.62 -13.54 -9.88
CA ALA A 219 2.48 -12.77 -9.40
C ALA A 219 2.83 -11.28 -9.15
N LEU A 220 4.12 -10.96 -9.02
CA LEU A 220 4.63 -9.60 -8.86
C LEU A 220 4.99 -8.91 -10.19
N ARG A 221 4.91 -9.60 -11.32
CA ARG A 221 5.07 -9.03 -12.66
C ARG A 221 3.74 -8.57 -13.22
#